data_AF-A0A819EVF4-F1
#
_entry.id   AF-A0A819EVF4-F1
#
_cell.length_a   1.000
_cell.length_b   1.000
_cell.length_c   1.000
_cell.angle_alpha   90.00
_cell.angle_beta   90.00
_cell.angle_gamma   90.00
#
_symmetry.space_group_name_H-M   'P 1'
#
loop_
_entity.id
_entity.type
_entity.pdbx_description
1 polymer ?
#
loop_
_entity_poly.entity_id
_entity_poly.type
_entity_poly.pdbx_seq_one_letter_code
_entity_poly.pdbx_strand_id
1 'polypeptide(L)'
;MTSTYRPNESKREEFRRYLEKGGVVDAVTRALVALYEEAEKPNNATEFVRRFMGASGPDSAEIETIKTELMAVREKFDELVRENEILKEKLQKYENGERGQ
;
A
#
# COMPACT_ATOMS: atom_id res chain seq x y z
N MET A 1 -38.61 26.00 -18.29
CA MET A 1 -38.86 24.78 -17.49
C MET A 1 -37.55 24.05 -17.34
N THR A 2 -37.00 23.98 -16.13
CA THR A 2 -35.67 23.39 -15.84
C THR A 2 -35.74 21.88 -16.00
N SER A 3 -35.01 21.35 -16.98
CA SER A 3 -34.85 19.92 -17.22
C SER A 3 -34.14 19.29 -16.02
N THR A 4 -34.91 18.58 -15.19
CA THR A 4 -34.39 17.79 -14.08
C THR A 4 -33.67 16.58 -14.67
N TYR A 5 -32.38 16.75 -14.98
CA TYR A 5 -31.52 15.65 -15.41
C TYR A 5 -31.36 14.68 -14.24
N ARG A 6 -32.21 13.64 -14.19
CA ARG A 6 -31.93 12.45 -13.37
C ARG A 6 -30.77 11.73 -14.07
N PRO A 7 -29.56 11.70 -13.48
CA PRO A 7 -28.53 10.82 -14.03
C PRO A 7 -29.10 9.40 -13.94
N ASN A 8 -29.00 8.64 -15.01
CA ASN A 8 -29.39 7.24 -15.02
C ASN A 8 -28.72 6.54 -13.81
N GLU A 9 -29.52 5.94 -12.93
CA GLU A 9 -29.05 5.41 -11.63
C GLU A 9 -27.87 4.46 -11.80
N SER A 10 -27.83 3.73 -12.92
CA SER A 10 -26.70 2.89 -13.35
C SER A 10 -25.36 3.64 -13.41
N LYS A 11 -25.27 4.83 -14.03
CA LYS A 11 -24.00 5.60 -14.05
C LYS A 11 -23.64 6.14 -12.67
N ARG A 12 -24.62 6.50 -11.85
CA ARG A 12 -24.34 6.96 -10.47
C ARG A 12 -23.76 5.84 -9.61
N GLU A 13 -24.32 4.64 -9.75
CA GLU A 13 -23.85 3.46 -9.04
C GLU A 13 -22.46 3.02 -9.51
N GLU A 14 -22.21 3.02 -10.82
CA GLU A 14 -20.89 2.77 -11.38
C GLU A 14 -19.85 3.78 -10.86
N PHE A 15 -20.20 5.06 -10.82
CA PHE A 15 -19.32 6.10 -10.29
C PHE A 15 -19.07 5.93 -8.79
N ARG A 16 -20.09 5.57 -8.01
CA ARG A 16 -19.93 5.27 -6.58
C ARG A 16 -18.96 4.11 -6.37
N ARG A 17 -19.14 3.01 -7.09
CA ARG A 17 -18.23 1.84 -7.03
C ARG A 17 -16.81 2.19 -7.44
N TYR A 18 -16.65 3.05 -8.44
CA TYR A 18 -15.34 3.55 -8.85
C TYR A 18 -14.65 4.31 -7.70
N LEU A 19 -15.36 5.22 -7.03
CA LEU A 19 -14.83 5.98 -5.89
C LEU A 19 -14.51 5.08 -4.68
N GLU A 20 -15.36 4.08 -4.40
CA GLU A 20 -15.14 3.10 -3.34
C GLU A 20 -13.91 2.24 -3.64
N LYS A 21 -13.83 1.65 -4.84
CA LYS A 21 -12.70 0.83 -5.27
C LYS A 21 -11.39 1.63 -5.32
N GLY A 22 -11.46 2.90 -5.67
CA GLY A 22 -10.32 3.82 -5.69
C GLY A 22 -9.93 4.38 -4.31
N GLY A 23 -10.63 4.00 -3.23
CA GLY A 23 -10.33 4.46 -1.87
C GLY A 23 -10.68 5.93 -1.59
N VAL A 24 -11.35 6.63 -2.53
CA VAL A 24 -11.69 8.05 -2.38
C VAL A 24 -12.66 8.27 -1.22
N VAL A 25 -13.65 7.37 -1.09
CA VAL A 25 -14.65 7.43 0.00
C VAL A 25 -13.97 7.30 1.36
N ASP A 26 -13.02 6.36 1.49
CA ASP A 26 -12.28 6.15 2.73
C ASP A 26 -11.38 7.34 3.07
N ALA A 27 -10.62 7.85 2.09
CA ALA A 27 -9.76 9.02 2.26
C ALA A 27 -10.54 10.27 2.70
N VAL A 28 -11.71 10.53 2.09
CA VAL A 28 -12.60 11.64 2.51
C VAL A 28 -13.15 11.39 3.91
N THR A 29 -13.54 10.15 4.23
CA THR A 29 -14.05 9.80 5.57
C THR A 29 -13.00 10.06 6.64
N ARG A 30 -11.76 9.61 6.44
CA ARG A 30 -10.65 9.85 7.38
C ARG A 30 -10.35 11.34 7.56
N ALA A 31 -10.37 12.13 6.48
CA ALA A 31 -10.17 13.58 6.56
C ALA A 31 -11.26 14.27 7.40
N LEU A 32 -12.51 13.83 7.27
CA LEU A 32 -13.63 14.36 8.05
C LEU A 32 -13.58 13.91 9.51
N VAL A 33 -13.16 12.67 9.79
CA VAL A 33 -12.93 12.17 11.16
C VAL A 33 -11.82 12.96 11.82
N ALA A 34 -10.67 13.16 11.17
CA ALA A 34 -9.58 13.96 11.70
C ALA A 34 -10.02 15.40 12.01
N LEU A 35 -10.76 16.03 11.09
CA LEU A 35 -11.33 17.35 11.32
C LEU A 35 -12.33 17.37 12.49
N TYR A 36 -13.09 16.30 12.68
CA TYR A 36 -14.04 16.14 13.78
C TYR A 36 -13.33 15.91 15.12
N GLU A 37 -12.18 15.26 15.14
CA GLU A 37 -11.39 14.97 16.34
C GLU A 37 -10.53 16.17 16.81
N GLU A 38 -10.25 17.14 15.92
CA GLU A 38 -9.51 18.36 16.30
C GLU A 38 -10.14 19.08 17.50
N ALA A 39 -9.36 19.24 18.57
CA ALA A 39 -9.77 19.85 19.83
C ALA A 39 -10.12 21.33 19.65
N GLU A 40 -9.34 22.04 18.82
CA GLU A 40 -9.65 23.39 18.37
C GLU A 40 -9.98 23.35 16.87
N LYS A 41 -11.22 23.69 16.51
CA LYS A 41 -11.64 23.66 15.11
C LYS A 41 -10.85 24.70 14.31
N PRO A 42 -10.21 24.29 13.19
CA PRO A 42 -9.47 25.24 12.37
C PRO A 42 -10.44 26.28 11.80
N ASN A 43 -10.02 27.55 11.80
CA ASN A 43 -10.78 28.65 11.20
C ASN A 43 -11.09 28.42 9.71
N ASN A 44 -10.28 27.59 9.03
CA ASN A 44 -10.50 27.19 7.64
C ASN A 44 -10.50 25.66 7.50
N ALA A 45 -11.67 25.05 7.68
CA ALA A 45 -11.90 23.63 7.50
C ALA A 45 -11.53 23.12 6.09
N THR A 46 -11.75 23.92 5.04
CA THR A 46 -11.46 23.49 3.66
C THR A 46 -9.96 23.38 3.40
N GLU A 47 -9.15 24.25 4.01
CA GLU A 47 -7.71 24.17 3.93
C GLU A 47 -7.17 22.95 4.68
N PHE A 48 -7.71 22.66 5.87
CA PHE A 48 -7.37 21.47 6.65
C PHE A 48 -7.59 20.20 5.82
N VAL A 49 -8.79 20.02 5.24
CA VAL A 49 -9.11 18.84 4.42
C VAL A 49 -8.18 18.74 3.21
N ARG A 50 -7.88 19.86 2.53
CA ARG A 50 -6.94 19.87 1.39
C ARG A 50 -5.54 19.42 1.80
N ARG A 51 -5.03 19.91 2.92
CA ARG A 51 -3.71 19.53 3.45
C ARG A 51 -3.71 18.07 3.88
N PHE A 52 -4.72 17.62 4.60
CA PHE A 52 -4.87 16.24 5.04
C PHE A 52 -4.87 15.27 3.85
N MET A 53 -5.67 15.56 2.81
CA MET A 53 -5.72 14.75 1.60
C MET A 53 -4.42 14.80 0.78
N GLY A 54 -3.69 15.92 0.81
CA GLY A 54 -2.39 16.05 0.15
C GLY A 54 -1.22 15.42 0.93
N ALA A 55 -1.33 15.33 2.25
CA ALA A 55 -0.37 14.67 3.13
C ALA A 55 -0.64 13.17 3.29
N SER A 56 -1.87 12.72 2.99
CA SER A 56 -2.28 11.32 2.90
C SER A 56 -1.76 10.66 1.61
N GLY A 57 -0.44 10.73 1.38
CA GLY A 57 0.24 9.72 0.56
C GLY A 57 0.06 8.32 1.17
N PRO A 58 0.57 7.24 0.53
CA PRO A 58 0.39 5.89 1.04
C PRO A 58 0.65 5.82 2.54
N ASP A 59 -0.25 5.17 3.27
CA ASP A 59 -0.38 5.25 4.72
C ASP A 59 1.02 5.08 5.35
N SER A 60 1.49 5.99 6.21
CA SER A 60 2.87 5.91 6.68
C SER A 60 3.15 4.57 7.38
N ALA A 61 2.12 3.99 8.00
CA ALA A 61 2.13 2.65 8.56
C ALA A 61 2.22 1.55 7.48
N GLU A 62 1.53 1.71 6.35
CA GLU A 62 1.61 0.78 5.21
C GLU A 62 3.00 0.86 4.55
N ILE A 63 3.55 2.06 4.37
CA ILE A 63 4.92 2.26 3.87
C ILE A 63 5.94 1.58 4.81
N GLU A 64 5.79 1.75 6.12
CA GLU A 64 6.73 1.19 7.09
C GLU A 64 6.61 -0.34 7.17
N THR A 65 5.38 -0.86 7.04
CA THR A 65 5.12 -2.30 6.93
C THR A 65 5.80 -2.87 5.68
N ILE A 66 5.58 -2.25 4.52
CA ILE A 66 6.18 -2.67 3.25
C ILE A 66 7.71 -2.63 3.32
N LYS A 67 8.31 -1.61 3.95
CA LYS A 67 9.77 -1.54 4.15
C LYS A 67 10.26 -2.69 5.02
N THR A 68 9.57 -2.98 6.11
CA THR A 68 9.93 -4.07 7.04
C THR A 68 9.86 -5.42 6.33
N GLU A 69 8.79 -5.67 5.56
CA GLU A 69 8.65 -6.88 4.76
C GLU A 69 9.73 -6.99 3.68
N LEU A 70 10.05 -5.89 2.99
CA LEU A 70 11.12 -5.86 1.99
C LEU A 70 12.48 -6.18 2.60
N MET A 71 12.78 -5.67 3.80
CA MET A 71 14.00 -6.00 4.53
C MET A 71 14.06 -7.48 4.89
N ALA A 72 13.01 -8.03 5.48
CA ALA A 72 12.94 -9.45 5.86
C ALA A 72 13.09 -10.39 4.65
N VAL A 73 12.47 -10.05 3.52
CA VAL A 73 12.60 -10.83 2.27
C VAL A 73 14.02 -10.75 1.72
N ARG A 74 14.68 -9.58 1.77
CA ARG A 74 16.08 -9.43 1.33
C ARG A 74 17.04 -10.24 2.19
N GLU A 75 16.89 -10.19 3.51
CA GLU A 75 17.73 -10.99 4.43
C GLU A 75 17.59 -12.48 4.14
N LYS A 76 16.35 -12.96 3.99
CA LYS A 76 16.08 -14.36 3.65
C LYS A 76 16.62 -14.75 2.28
N PHE A 77 16.54 -13.84 1.30
CA PHE A 77 17.12 -14.07 -0.02
C PHE A 77 18.64 -14.23 0.07
N ASP A 78 19.34 -13.34 0.78
CA ASP A 78 20.80 -13.40 0.94
C ASP A 78 21.26 -14.65 1.70
N GLU A 79 20.49 -15.10 2.70
CA GLU A 79 20.72 -16.36 3.40
C GLU A 79 20.59 -17.57 2.46
N LEU A 80 19.51 -17.62 1.68
CA LEU A 80 19.27 -18.71 0.73
C LEU A 80 20.34 -18.73 -0.38
N VAL A 81 20.80 -17.58 -0.85
CA VAL A 81 21.89 -17.49 -1.82
C VAL A 81 23.18 -18.07 -1.23
N ARG A 82 23.56 -17.68 0.00
CA ARG A 82 24.74 -18.22 0.69
C ARG A 82 24.63 -19.74 0.90
N GLU A 83 23.48 -20.23 1.36
CA GLU A 83 23.28 -21.66 1.55
C GLU A 83 23.37 -22.42 0.22
N ASN A 84 22.81 -21.86 -0.85
CA ASN A 84 22.88 -22.44 -2.19
C ASN A 84 24.33 -22.53 -2.71
N GLU A 85 25.14 -21.51 -2.48
CA GLU A 85 26.57 -21.51 -2.82
C GLU A 85 27.32 -22.61 -2.05
N ILE A 86 27.13 -22.70 -0.74
CA ILE A 86 27.76 -23.73 0.10
C ILE A 86 27.34 -25.15 -0.35
N LEU A 87 26.06 -25.35 -0.65
CA LEU A 87 25.54 -26.63 -1.11
C LEU A 87 26.12 -27.01 -2.48
N LYS A 88 26.22 -26.05 -3.41
CA LYS A 88 26.86 -26.27 -4.71
C LYS A 88 28.33 -26.67 -4.57
N GLU A 89 29.08 -26.00 -3.69
CA GLU A 89 30.48 -26.36 -3.42
C GLU A 89 30.62 -27.77 -2.84
N LYS A 90 29.75 -28.14 -1.89
CA LYS A 90 29.74 -29.49 -1.32
C LYS A 90 29.42 -30.52 -2.38
N LEU A 91 28.38 -30.28 -3.20
CA LEU A 91 27.97 -31.18 -4.27
C LEU A 91 29.11 -31.42 -5.25
N GLN A 92 29.80 -30.34 -5.69
CA GLN A 92 30.94 -30.44 -6.59
C GLN A 92 32.09 -31.27 -5.98
N LYS A 93 32.35 -31.14 -4.68
CA LYS A 93 33.36 -31.96 -3.99
C LYS A 93 32.98 -33.44 -3.95
N TYR A 94 31.71 -33.76 -3.70
CA TYR A 94 31.21 -35.14 -3.74
C TYR A 94 31.31 -35.73 -5.15
N GLU A 95 30.80 -35.02 -6.16
CA GLU A 95 30.84 -35.47 -7.57
C GLU A 95 32.28 -35.70 -8.07
N ASN A 96 33.22 -34.85 -7.65
CA ASN A 96 34.63 -35.02 -8.00
C ASN A 96 35.31 -36.17 -7.22
N GLY A 97 34.84 -36.46 -6.00
CA GLY A 97 35.31 -37.60 -5.20
C GLY A 97 34.82 -38.95 -5.72
N GLU A 98 33.59 -39.01 -6.24
CA GLU A 98 33.03 -40.23 -6.84
C GLU A 98 33.65 -40.58 -8.21
N ARG A 99 34.14 -39.60 -8.97
CA ARG A 99 34.88 -39.85 -10.22
C ARG A 99 36.32 -40.33 -10.00
N GLY A 100 36.81 -40.28 -8.76
CA GLY A 100 38.18 -40.65 -8.39
C GLY A 100 38.35 -42.09 -7.88
N GLN A 101 37.27 -42.89 -7.86
CA GLN A 101 37.27 -44.33 -7.54
C GLN A 101 36.88 -45.16 -8.75
#